data_AF-A0A9E4E819-F1
#
_entry.id   AF-A0A9E4E819-F1
#
_cell.length_a   1.000
_cell.length_b   1.000
_cell.length_c   1.000
_cell.angle_alpha   90.00
_cell.angle_beta   90.00
_cell.angle_gamma   90.00
#
_symmetry.space_group_name_H-M   'P 1'
#
loop_
_entity.id
_entity.type
_entity.pdbx_description
1 polymer ?
#
loop_
_entity_poly.entity_id
_entity_poly.type
_entity_poly.pdbx_seq_one_letter_code
_entity_poly.pdbx_strand_id
1 'polypeptide(L)'
;MRTTLTLDDDLADALRERARLLNVSFKQVVNDTLRRGMSPETREASSPRYRVVPNHSALVRGVDPLKLNQLNDELEAESFGTPSAG
;
A
#
# COMPACT_ATOMS: atom_id res chain seq x y z
N MET A 1 -24.96 -28.29 -10.96
CA MET A 1 -25.19 -28.77 -12.35
C MET A 1 -23.94 -29.51 -12.84
N ARG A 2 -24.09 -30.53 -13.70
CA ARG A 2 -22.96 -31.18 -14.39
C ARG A 2 -22.98 -30.76 -15.86
N THR A 3 -21.87 -30.20 -16.33
CA THR A 3 -21.71 -29.68 -17.68
C THR A 3 -20.43 -30.28 -18.25
N THR A 4 -20.45 -30.60 -19.55
CA THR A 4 -19.24 -30.98 -20.30
C THR A 4 -18.75 -29.73 -21.04
N LEU A 5 -17.47 -29.41 -20.90
CA LEU A 5 -16.82 -28.24 -21.49
C LEU A 5 -15.58 -28.73 -22.23
N THR A 6 -15.34 -28.23 -23.43
CA THR A 6 -14.08 -28.43 -24.14
C THR A 6 -13.10 -27.35 -23.67
N LEU A 7 -11.87 -27.75 -23.35
CA LEU A 7 -10.78 -26.85 -22.96
C LEU A 7 -9.62 -27.09 -23.92
N ASP A 8 -8.93 -26.01 -24.29
CA ASP A 8 -7.66 -26.11 -25.02
C ASP A 8 -6.61 -26.80 -24.14
N ASP A 9 -5.65 -27.48 -24.77
CA ASP A 9 -4.67 -28.33 -24.07
C ASP A 9 -3.81 -27.52 -23.08
N ASP A 10 -3.41 -26.31 -23.46
CA ASP A 10 -2.63 -25.39 -22.62
C ASP A 10 -3.40 -24.94 -21.37
N LEU A 11 -4.69 -24.65 -21.52
CA LEU A 11 -5.57 -24.29 -20.42
C LEU A 11 -5.82 -25.47 -19.49
N ALA A 12 -6.03 -26.67 -20.05
CA ALA A 12 -6.21 -27.88 -19.27
C ALA A 12 -4.96 -28.19 -18.42
N ASP A 13 -3.77 -28.05 -18.99
CA ASP A 13 -2.50 -28.28 -18.30
C ASP A 13 -2.22 -27.21 -17.23
N ALA A 14 -2.49 -25.94 -17.51
CA ALA A 14 -2.37 -24.86 -16.53
C ALA A 14 -3.29 -25.09 -15.31
N LEU A 15 -4.53 -25.54 -15.55
CA LEU A 15 -5.48 -25.85 -14.48
C LEU A 15 -5.07 -27.08 -13.67
N ARG A 16 -4.50 -28.11 -14.31
CA ARG A 16 -3.95 -29.30 -13.62
C ARG A 16 -2.76 -28.95 -12.74
N GLU A 17 -1.84 -28.14 -13.25
CA GLU A 17 -0.67 -27.74 -12.47
C GLU A 17 -1.09 -26.90 -11.27
N ARG A 18 -2.05 -25.99 -11.45
CA ARG A 18 -2.62 -25.22 -10.35
C ARG A 18 -3.31 -26.10 -9.30
N ALA A 19 -3.99 -27.16 -9.71
CA ALA A 19 -4.59 -28.13 -8.80
C ALA A 19 -3.53 -28.88 -7.97
N ARG A 20 -2.41 -29.26 -8.60
CA ARG A 20 -1.27 -29.89 -7.92
C ARG A 20 -0.63 -28.95 -6.90
N LEU A 21 -0.34 -27.70 -7.30
CA LEU A 21 0.30 -26.70 -6.45
C LEU A 21 -0.55 -26.34 -5.21
N LEU A 22 -1.86 -26.26 -5.39
CA LEU A 22 -2.80 -25.92 -4.31
C LEU A 22 -3.28 -27.15 -3.52
N ASN A 23 -2.91 -28.37 -3.95
CA ASN A 23 -3.36 -29.64 -3.39
C ASN A 23 -4.89 -29.74 -3.24
N VAL A 24 -5.61 -29.34 -4.29
CA VAL A 24 -7.08 -29.38 -4.36
C VAL A 24 -7.53 -30.10 -5.64
N SER A 25 -8.81 -30.48 -5.69
CA SER A 25 -9.35 -31.17 -6.86
C SER A 25 -9.37 -30.29 -8.12
N PHE A 26 -9.16 -30.89 -9.30
CA PHE A 26 -9.28 -30.20 -10.59
C PHE A 26 -10.61 -29.47 -10.73
N LYS A 27 -11.72 -30.09 -10.29
CA LYS A 27 -13.06 -29.47 -10.27
C LYS A 27 -13.11 -28.19 -9.44
N GLN A 28 -12.47 -28.16 -8.27
CA GLN A 28 -12.43 -26.95 -7.44
C GLN A 28 -11.70 -25.82 -8.16
N VAL A 29 -10.52 -26.12 -8.72
CA VAL A 29 -9.74 -25.12 -9.48
C VAL A 29 -10.54 -24.57 -10.65
N VAL A 30 -11.16 -25.43 -11.47
CA VAL A 30 -11.99 -25.01 -12.60
C VAL A 30 -13.11 -24.06 -12.15
N ASN A 31 -13.86 -24.45 -11.12
CA ASN A 31 -14.98 -23.64 -10.63
C ASN A 31 -14.51 -22.32 -10.03
N ASP A 32 -13.43 -22.31 -9.27
CA ASP A 32 -12.91 -21.10 -8.64
C ASP A 32 -12.36 -20.13 -9.69
N THR A 33 -11.64 -20.63 -10.69
CA THR A 33 -11.16 -19.84 -11.83
C THR A 33 -12.33 -19.22 -12.59
N LEU A 34 -13.37 -19.99 -12.90
CA LEU A 34 -14.58 -19.48 -13.58
C LEU A 34 -15.32 -18.44 -12.74
N ARG A 35 -15.48 -18.67 -11.43
CA ARG A 35 -16.12 -17.72 -10.51
C ARG A 35 -15.34 -16.40 -10.44
N ARG A 36 -14.02 -16.46 -10.37
CA ARG A 36 -13.16 -15.27 -10.39
C ARG A 36 -13.29 -14.52 -11.72
N GLY A 37 -13.24 -15.24 -12.84
CA GLY A 37 -13.38 -14.64 -14.18
C GLY A 37 -14.75 -14.02 -14.46
N MET A 38 -15.82 -14.54 -13.84
CA MET A 38 -17.17 -13.98 -13.96
C MET A 38 -17.50 -12.93 -12.88
N SER A 39 -16.63 -12.74 -11.88
CA SER A 39 -16.87 -11.75 -10.84
C SER A 39 -16.72 -10.33 -11.42
N PRO A 40 -17.75 -9.47 -11.30
CA PRO A 40 -17.70 -8.11 -11.85
C PRO A 40 -16.55 -7.28 -11.27
N GLU A 41 -16.11 -7.61 -10.05
CA GLU A 41 -14.99 -6.98 -9.33
C GLU A 41 -13.61 -7.25 -9.98
N THR A 42 -13.47 -8.30 -10.80
CA THR A 42 -12.19 -8.66 -11.45
C THR A 42 -11.92 -7.80 -12.69
N ARG A 43 -12.94 -7.06 -13.17
CA ARG A 43 -12.75 -6.01 -14.17
C ARG A 43 -12.10 -4.84 -13.46
N GLU A 44 -10.77 -4.94 -13.29
CA GLU A 44 -9.86 -3.94 -12.73
C GLU A 44 -10.64 -2.80 -12.06
N ALA A 45 -10.97 -2.97 -10.78
CA ALA A 45 -11.05 -1.79 -9.94
C ALA A 45 -9.65 -1.17 -10.08
N SER A 46 -9.52 -0.26 -11.06
CA SER A 46 -8.33 0.51 -11.35
C SER A 46 -8.00 1.16 -10.03
N SER A 47 -7.13 0.51 -9.24
CA SER A 47 -6.75 1.01 -7.95
C SER A 47 -6.27 2.42 -8.22
N PRO A 48 -6.89 3.45 -7.62
CA PRO A 48 -6.59 4.81 -8.00
C PRO A 48 -5.08 4.98 -7.89
N ARG A 49 -4.46 5.53 -8.94
CA ARG A 49 -3.01 5.76 -8.96
C ARG A 49 -2.63 6.42 -7.64
N TYR A 50 -1.64 5.84 -6.96
CA TYR A 50 -1.11 6.40 -5.73
C TYR A 50 -0.77 7.89 -5.95
N ARG A 51 -1.38 8.76 -5.14
CA ARG A 51 -1.17 10.21 -5.21
C ARG A 51 -0.73 10.69 -3.84
N VAL A 52 0.44 11.34 -3.80
CA VAL A 52 0.89 12.08 -2.61
C VAL A 52 0.05 13.35 -2.50
N VAL A 53 -0.64 13.52 -1.37
CA VAL A 53 -1.34 14.76 -1.02
C VAL A 53 -0.44 15.55 -0.07
N PRO A 54 0.23 16.62 -0.53
CA PRO A 54 1.03 17.45 0.36
C PRO A 54 0.11 18.18 1.35
N ASN A 55 0.52 18.23 2.62
CA ASN A 55 -0.10 19.10 3.61
C ASN A 55 0.71 20.39 3.78
N HIS A 56 0.04 21.48 4.16
CA HIS A 56 0.72 22.72 4.48
C HIS A 56 1.32 22.61 5.88
N SER A 57 2.64 22.53 5.95
CA SER A 57 3.38 22.46 7.21
C SER A 57 3.89 23.84 7.62
N ALA A 58 3.75 24.19 8.90
CA ALA A 58 4.31 25.43 9.47
C ALA A 58 5.80 25.30 9.86
N LEU A 59 6.45 24.20 9.47
CA LEU A 59 7.85 23.96 9.79
C LEU A 59 8.76 24.94 9.06
N VAL A 60 9.62 25.60 9.83
CA VAL A 60 10.60 26.55 9.33
C VAL A 60 11.88 25.81 9.00
N ARG A 61 12.49 26.13 7.85
CA ARG A 61 13.79 25.58 7.45
C ARG A 61 14.83 25.87 8.54
N GLY A 62 15.56 24.85 8.98
CA GLY A 62 16.63 24.98 9.96
C GLY A 62 16.15 24.93 11.43
N VAL A 63 14.84 24.89 11.66
CA VAL A 63 14.25 24.69 12.99
C VAL A 63 13.82 23.24 13.13
N ASP A 64 14.45 22.51 14.03
CA ASP A 64 14.01 21.16 14.41
C ASP A 64 12.89 21.29 15.47
N PRO A 65 11.62 20.98 15.12
CA PRO A 65 10.49 21.09 16.05
C PRO A 65 10.60 20.12 17.24
N LEU A 66 11.48 19.11 17.17
CA LEU A 66 11.72 18.17 18.27
C LEU A 66 12.79 18.66 19.25
N LYS A 67 13.44 19.80 18.97
CA LYS A 67 14.54 20.36 19.77
C LYS A 67 14.29 21.81 20.21
N LEU A 68 13.03 22.20 20.38
CA LEU A 68 12.67 23.56 20.78
C LEU A 68 13.27 23.98 22.13
N ASN A 69 13.55 23.04 23.03
CA ASN A 69 14.23 23.30 24.29
C ASN A 69 15.66 23.80 24.09
N GLN A 70 16.41 23.27 23.11
CA GLN A 70 17.78 23.70 22.83
C GLN A 70 17.80 25.14 22.31
N LEU A 71 16.81 25.51 21.48
CA LEU A 71 16.64 26.90 21.04
C LEU A 71 16.32 27.84 22.21
N ASN A 72 15.56 27.37 23.20
CA ASN A 72 15.33 28.14 24.42
C ASN A 72 16.63 28.33 25.22
N ASP A 73 17.42 27.27 25.38
CA ASP A 73 18.71 27.33 26.09
C ASP A 73 19.70 28.29 25.41
N GLU A 74 19.74 28.31 24.07
CA GLU A 74 20.55 29.25 23.27
C GLU A 74 20.10 30.71 23.47
N LEU A 75 18.78 30.98 23.43
CA LEU A 75 18.23 32.31 23.67
C LEU A 75 18.50 32.81 25.09
N GLU A 76 18.39 31.93 26.09
CA GLU A 76 18.76 32.24 27.46
C GLU A 76 20.24 32.63 27.53
N ALA A 77 21.14 31.83 26.96
CA ALA A 77 22.57 32.10 26.90
C ALA A 77 22.92 33.45 26.24
N GLU A 78 22.24 33.82 25.15
CA GLU A 78 22.40 35.14 24.49
C GLU A 78 21.93 36.30 25.37
N SER A 79 20.83 36.12 26.11
CA SER A 79 20.26 37.14 26.99
C SER A 79 21.14 37.49 28.19
N PHE A 80 21.94 36.53 28.68
CA PHE A 80 22.88 36.75 29.78
C PHE A 80 24.09 37.64 29.41
N GLY A 81 24.33 37.92 28.13
CA GLY A 81 25.47 38.71 27.66
C GLY A 81 25.24 40.22 27.57
N THR A 82 23.99 40.71 27.70
CA THR A 82 23.68 42.14 27.59
C THR A 82 23.37 42.71 28.98
N PRO A 83 24.17 43.65 29.52
CA PRO A 83 23.83 44.29 30.77
C PRO A 83 22.54 45.09 30.58
N SER A 84 21.54 44.80 31.42
CA SER A 84 20.33 45.59 31.56
C SER A 84 20.71 47.05 31.91
N ALA A 85 20.56 47.96 30.96
CA ALA A 85 20.56 49.39 31.24
C ALA A 85 19.18 49.73 31.82
N GLY A 86 19.17 50.17 33.08
CA GLY A 86 17.97 50.60 33.81
C GLY A 86 17.35 51.88 33.27
#